data_AF-A0A968PBH3-F1
#
_entry.id   AF-A0A968PBH3-F1
#
_cell.length_a   1.000
_cell.length_b   1.000
_cell.length_c   1.000
_cell.angle_alpha   90.00
_cell.angle_beta   90.00
_cell.angle_gamma   90.00
#
_symmetry.space_group_name_H-M   'P 1'
#
loop_
_entity.id
_entity.type
_entity.pdbx_description
1 polymer ?
#
loop_
_entity_poly.entity_id
_entity_poly.type
_entity_poly.pdbx_seq_one_letter_code
_entity_poly.pdbx_strand_id
1 'polypeptide(L)'
;MPVLLKIDTDGFDGRILRGHQAWLAAVKPVVFMEYCPDYARTADPDIFDTFASLQKAGYQGLVAYLNTGSYRETFLLTNADRLRHMHETFAKPGCTAYLDLALFHTRDMDLYHQLVAWEKSGANPGTISRRQAA
;
A
#
# COMPACT_ATOMS: atom_id res chain seq x y z
N MET A 1 -0.46 17.99 -10.13
CA MET A 1 0.68 17.06 -9.97
C MET A 1 0.35 16.11 -8.83
N PRO A 2 0.51 14.79 -9.01
CA PRO A 2 0.31 13.82 -7.94
C PRO A 2 1.34 14.05 -6.83
N VAL A 3 0.91 13.94 -5.58
CA VAL A 3 1.78 13.99 -4.39
C VAL A 3 1.94 12.56 -3.88
N LEU A 4 3.16 12.18 -3.52
CA LEU A 4 3.44 10.89 -2.90
C LEU A 4 3.61 11.06 -1.39
N LEU A 5 2.88 10.29 -0.60
CA LEU A 5 3.10 10.13 0.83
C LEU A 5 3.67 8.72 1.08
N LYS A 6 4.96 8.62 1.44
CA LYS A 6 5.53 7.39 2.00
C LYS A 6 5.32 7.40 3.51
N ILE A 7 4.80 6.30 4.04
CA ILE A 7 4.70 6.02 5.47
C ILE A 7 5.28 4.63 5.75
N ASP A 8 6.00 4.54 6.86
CA ASP A 8 6.75 3.36 7.27
C ASP A 8 7.00 3.50 8.78
N THR A 9 6.05 3.03 9.58
CA THR A 9 5.97 3.38 11.01
C THR A 9 5.72 2.17 11.90
N ASP A 10 6.37 1.05 11.63
CA ASP A 10 6.36 -0.16 12.46
C ASP A 10 4.93 -0.57 12.90
N GLY A 11 3.97 -0.49 11.97
CA GLY A 11 2.56 -0.85 12.19
C GLY A 11 1.63 0.29 12.64
N PHE A 12 2.12 1.50 12.88
CA PHE A 12 1.28 2.68 13.17
C PHE A 12 0.67 3.33 11.92
N ASP A 13 1.00 2.82 10.74
CA ASP A 13 0.68 3.42 9.44
C ASP A 13 -0.83 3.68 9.29
N GLY A 14 -1.64 2.67 9.57
CA GLY A 14 -3.09 2.77 9.49
C GLY A 14 -3.69 3.78 10.47
N ARG A 15 -3.21 3.80 11.72
CA ARG A 15 -3.64 4.77 12.73
C ARG A 15 -3.27 6.21 12.34
N ILE A 16 -2.07 6.43 11.82
CA ILE A 16 -1.64 7.75 11.33
C ILE A 16 -2.54 8.20 10.18
N LEU A 17 -2.81 7.33 9.20
CA LEU A 17 -3.68 7.65 8.07
C LEU A 17 -5.11 7.99 8.54
N ARG A 18 -5.69 7.20 9.45
CA ARG A 18 -7.02 7.48 10.03
C ARG A 18 -7.05 8.80 10.81
N GLY A 19 -5.97 9.15 11.51
CA GLY A 19 -5.85 10.41 12.23
C GLY A 19 -5.76 11.66 11.32
N HIS A 20 -5.43 11.48 10.03
CA HIS A 20 -5.20 12.57 9.08
C HIS A 20 -6.20 12.59 7.91
N GLN A 21 -7.41 12.07 8.11
CA GLN A 21 -8.46 11.99 7.07
C GLN A 21 -8.73 13.33 6.37
N ALA A 22 -8.78 14.45 7.11
CA ALA A 22 -9.02 15.76 6.52
C ALA A 22 -7.92 16.17 5.53
N TRP A 23 -6.67 15.86 5.86
CA TRP A 23 -5.53 16.13 4.99
C TRP A 23 -5.52 15.20 3.78
N LEU A 24 -5.81 13.90 3.97
CA LEU A 24 -5.94 12.93 2.87
C LEU A 24 -7.05 13.35 1.89
N ALA A 25 -8.20 13.82 2.39
CA ALA A 25 -9.29 14.28 1.55
C ALA A 25 -8.95 15.57 0.77
N ALA A 26 -8.12 16.44 1.32
CA ALA A 26 -7.70 17.68 0.67
C ALA A 26 -6.61 17.44 -0.39
N VAL A 27 -5.54 16.72 0.00
CA VAL A 27 -4.35 16.54 -0.85
C VAL A 27 -4.52 15.39 -1.84
N LYS A 28 -5.20 14.32 -1.42
CA LYS A 28 -5.42 13.10 -2.20
C LYS A 28 -4.12 12.51 -2.76
N PRO A 29 -3.08 12.31 -1.93
CA PRO A 29 -1.82 11.77 -2.42
C PRO A 29 -1.95 10.30 -2.83
N VAL A 30 -1.03 9.80 -3.64
CA VAL A 30 -0.73 8.37 -3.65
C VAL A 30 -0.11 8.03 -2.30
N VAL A 31 -0.67 7.06 -1.60
CA VAL A 31 -0.13 6.59 -0.30
C VAL A 31 0.70 5.35 -0.57
N PHE A 32 1.95 5.36 -0.14
CA PHE A 32 2.82 4.19 -0.16
C PHE A 32 3.11 3.80 1.30
N MET A 33 2.59 2.67 1.76
CA MET A 33 2.68 2.26 3.17
C MET A 33 3.29 0.87 3.32
N GLU A 34 4.00 0.66 4.43
CA GLU A 34 4.34 -0.70 4.85
C GLU A 34 3.06 -1.40 5.33
N TYR A 35 2.89 -2.65 4.94
CA TYR A 35 1.81 -3.52 5.38
C TYR A 35 2.37 -4.78 6.02
N CYS A 36 2.54 -4.67 7.32
CA CYS A 36 2.87 -5.76 8.21
C CYS A 36 1.74 -5.99 9.24
N PRO A 37 0.86 -6.99 9.04
CA PRO A 37 -0.25 -7.22 9.95
C PRO A 37 0.17 -7.56 11.40
N ASP A 38 1.32 -8.21 11.59
CA ASP A 38 1.77 -8.59 12.94
C ASP A 38 2.24 -7.38 13.76
N TYR A 39 2.94 -6.43 13.13
CA TYR A 39 3.29 -5.14 13.75
C TYR A 39 2.03 -4.31 14.01
N ALA A 40 1.14 -4.23 13.00
CA ALA A 40 -0.13 -3.54 13.13
C ALA A 40 -1.01 -4.12 14.26
N ARG A 41 -0.97 -5.42 14.57
CA ARG A 41 -1.81 -6.02 15.63
C ARG A 41 -1.74 -5.28 16.97
N THR A 42 -0.59 -4.69 17.31
CA THR A 42 -0.39 -3.96 18.58
C THR A 42 -0.78 -2.48 18.49
N ALA A 43 -0.52 -1.84 17.35
CA ALA A 43 -0.71 -0.40 17.14
C ALA A 43 -2.07 -0.03 16.51
N ASP A 44 -2.62 -0.96 15.74
CA ASP A 44 -3.80 -0.87 14.88
C ASP A 44 -4.45 -2.26 14.66
N PRO A 45 -5.15 -2.80 15.67
CA PRO A 45 -5.70 -4.17 15.62
C PRO A 45 -6.73 -4.37 14.49
N ASP A 46 -7.36 -3.30 14.01
CA ASP A 46 -8.39 -3.32 12.98
C ASP A 46 -7.90 -2.68 11.68
N ILE A 47 -6.89 -3.29 11.05
CA ILE A 47 -6.31 -2.78 9.79
C ILE A 47 -7.35 -2.66 8.65
N PHE A 48 -8.45 -3.42 8.71
CA PHE A 48 -9.58 -3.27 7.78
C PHE A 48 -10.28 -1.92 7.91
N ASP A 49 -10.28 -1.29 9.08
CA ASP A 49 -10.81 0.05 9.27
C ASP A 49 -9.95 1.09 8.56
N THR A 50 -8.63 0.87 8.42
CA THR A 50 -7.76 1.70 7.58
C THR A 50 -8.21 1.65 6.13
N PHE A 51 -8.42 0.44 5.58
CA PHE A 51 -8.87 0.31 4.20
C PHE A 51 -10.26 0.92 4.00
N ALA A 52 -11.20 0.68 4.91
CA ALA A 52 -12.53 1.28 4.87
C ALA A 52 -12.47 2.82 4.95
N SER A 53 -11.60 3.36 5.80
CA SER A 53 -11.34 4.81 5.90
C SER A 53 -10.79 5.37 4.60
N LEU A 54 -9.80 4.71 3.98
CA LEU A 54 -9.23 5.13 2.71
C LEU A 54 -10.28 5.07 1.58
N GLN A 55 -11.10 4.03 1.54
CA GLN A 55 -12.22 3.94 0.58
C GLN A 55 -13.19 5.11 0.74
N LYS A 56 -13.59 5.45 1.96
CA LYS A 56 -14.43 6.63 2.24
C LYS A 56 -13.77 7.94 1.81
N ALA A 57 -12.44 8.02 1.89
CA ALA A 57 -11.66 9.16 1.42
C ALA A 57 -11.42 9.18 -0.10
N GLY A 58 -12.00 8.24 -0.87
CA GLY A 58 -11.92 8.20 -2.33
C GLY A 58 -10.75 7.40 -2.89
N TYR A 59 -10.07 6.60 -2.07
CA TYR A 59 -9.06 5.65 -2.55
C TYR A 59 -9.72 4.41 -3.16
N GLN A 60 -9.18 3.95 -4.28
CA GLN A 60 -9.77 2.88 -5.08
C GLN A 60 -8.75 1.87 -5.59
N GLY A 61 -7.61 2.30 -6.13
CA GLY A 61 -6.59 1.38 -6.65
C GLY A 61 -5.61 0.94 -5.57
N LEU A 62 -5.18 -0.32 -5.62
CA LEU A 62 -4.10 -0.85 -4.79
C LEU A 62 -3.10 -1.63 -5.68
N VAL A 63 -1.82 -1.35 -5.50
CA VAL A 63 -0.71 -2.14 -6.04
C VAL A 63 0.13 -2.62 -4.86
N ALA A 64 0.37 -3.91 -4.78
CA ALA A 64 1.15 -4.53 -3.73
C ALA A 64 2.49 -5.02 -4.27
N TYR A 65 3.53 -4.75 -3.49
CA TYR A 65 4.89 -5.18 -3.71
C TYR A 65 5.34 -6.07 -2.55
N LEU A 66 6.14 -7.09 -2.84
CA LEU A 66 6.88 -7.79 -1.79
C LEU A 66 7.91 -6.82 -1.18
N ASN A 67 8.30 -7.06 0.06
CA ASN A 67 9.40 -6.35 0.73
C ASN A 67 10.75 -6.39 -0.03
N THR A 68 10.89 -7.26 -1.03
CA THR A 68 12.04 -7.27 -1.95
C THR A 68 11.94 -6.25 -3.10
N GLY A 69 10.85 -5.48 -3.17
CA GLY A 69 10.53 -4.55 -4.24
C GLY A 69 9.86 -5.17 -5.47
N SER A 70 9.64 -6.49 -5.48
CA SER A 70 9.01 -7.18 -6.60
C SER A 70 7.50 -6.95 -6.62
N TYR A 71 6.94 -6.59 -7.78
CA TYR A 71 5.48 -6.55 -7.97
C TYR A 71 4.84 -7.89 -7.61
N ARG A 72 3.80 -7.85 -6.77
CA ARG A 72 3.05 -9.04 -6.33
C ARG A 72 1.69 -9.12 -7.01
N GLU A 73 0.87 -8.10 -6.80
CA GLU A 73 -0.50 -8.08 -7.31
C GLU A 73 -1.08 -6.66 -7.33
N THR A 74 -2.24 -6.52 -7.96
CA THR A 74 -3.00 -5.28 -7.99
C THR A 74 -4.49 -5.59 -8.04
N PHE A 75 -5.30 -4.78 -7.37
CA PHE A 75 -6.75 -4.88 -7.37
C PHE A 75 -7.39 -3.57 -6.89
N LEU A 76 -8.71 -3.47 -7.04
CA LEU A 76 -9.48 -2.36 -6.47
C LEU A 76 -9.83 -2.66 -5.02
N LEU A 77 -9.74 -1.66 -4.13
CA LEU A 77 -10.09 -1.77 -2.71
C LEU A 77 -11.54 -2.22 -2.48
N THR A 78 -12.43 -2.04 -3.45
CA THR A 78 -13.81 -2.55 -3.40
C THR A 78 -13.89 -4.08 -3.47
N ASN A 79 -12.80 -4.77 -3.83
CA ASN A 79 -12.72 -6.22 -3.83
C ASN A 79 -12.37 -6.75 -2.43
N ALA A 80 -13.37 -6.82 -1.56
CA ALA A 80 -13.22 -7.24 -0.18
C ALA A 80 -12.62 -8.65 -0.03
N ASP A 81 -12.95 -9.58 -0.93
CA ASP A 81 -12.42 -10.94 -0.91
C ASP A 81 -10.93 -10.97 -1.19
N ARG A 82 -10.45 -10.15 -2.13
CA ARG A 82 -9.01 -10.01 -2.40
C ARG A 82 -8.27 -9.36 -1.25
N LEU A 83 -8.85 -8.32 -0.65
CA LEU A 83 -8.26 -7.66 0.51
C LEU A 83 -8.13 -8.62 1.70
N ARG A 84 -9.18 -9.41 1.96
CA ARG A 84 -9.18 -10.45 2.99
C ARG A 84 -8.13 -11.53 2.72
N HIS A 85 -8.08 -12.04 1.49
CA HIS A 85 -7.11 -13.05 1.10
C HIS A 85 -5.65 -12.54 1.25
N MET A 86 -5.39 -11.29 0.86
CA MET A 86 -4.09 -10.63 1.06
C MET A 86 -3.76 -10.56 2.55
N HIS A 87 -4.70 -10.14 3.40
CA HIS A 87 -4.48 -10.08 4.85
C HIS A 87 -4.15 -11.45 5.45
N GLU A 88 -4.97 -12.47 5.18
CA GLU A 88 -4.76 -13.84 5.68
C GLU A 88 -3.40 -14.42 5.24
N THR A 89 -2.95 -14.08 4.03
CA THR A 89 -1.66 -14.55 3.50
C THR A 89 -0.46 -13.97 4.25
N PHE A 90 -0.55 -12.71 4.71
CA PHE A 90 0.56 -11.97 5.32
C PHE A 90 0.42 -11.78 6.84
N ALA A 91 -0.70 -12.17 7.44
CA ALA A 91 -0.93 -12.17 8.88
C ALA A 91 -0.16 -13.31 9.58
N LYS A 92 1.17 -13.30 9.47
CA LYS A 92 2.07 -14.30 10.06
C LYS A 92 2.88 -13.68 11.20
N PRO A 93 3.14 -14.44 12.29
CA PRO A 93 3.95 -13.95 13.39
C PRO A 93 5.35 -13.49 12.96
N GLY A 94 5.84 -12.43 13.59
CA GLY A 94 7.19 -11.91 13.42
C GLY A 94 7.42 -11.17 12.10
N CYS A 95 6.37 -10.86 11.34
CA CYS A 95 6.46 -10.06 10.12
C CYS A 95 7.50 -10.55 9.10
N THR A 96 7.74 -11.87 9.04
CA THR A 96 8.81 -12.46 8.21
C THR A 96 8.60 -12.25 6.71
N ALA A 97 7.37 -11.93 6.31
CA ALA A 97 7.03 -11.38 5.00
C ALA A 97 6.01 -10.25 5.20
N TYR A 98 6.23 -9.13 4.54
CA TYR A 98 5.33 -7.99 4.50
C TYR A 98 5.22 -7.45 3.08
N LEU A 99 4.25 -6.56 2.88
CA LEU A 99 4.02 -5.89 1.61
C LEU A 99 4.32 -4.41 1.73
N ASP A 100 4.73 -3.80 0.64
CA ASP A 100 4.54 -2.37 0.43
C ASP A 100 3.28 -2.17 -0.42
N LEU A 101 2.38 -1.29 0.03
CA LEU A 101 1.13 -1.00 -0.65
C LEU A 101 1.13 0.41 -1.21
N ALA A 102 0.98 0.54 -2.53
CA ALA A 102 0.67 1.80 -3.19
C ALA A 102 -0.84 1.92 -3.40
N LEU A 103 -1.47 2.90 -2.76
CA LEU A 103 -2.91 3.17 -2.78
C LEU A 103 -3.19 4.45 -3.57
N PHE A 104 -4.11 4.36 -4.51
CA PHE A 104 -4.42 5.41 -5.48
C PHE A 104 -5.82 5.97 -5.23
N HIS A 105 -5.90 7.30 -5.13
CA HIS A 105 -7.17 8.02 -5.13
C HIS A 105 -7.83 7.91 -6.52
N THR A 106 -9.16 7.98 -6.60
CA THR A 106 -9.93 7.98 -7.88
C THR A 106 -9.46 9.04 -8.89
N ARG A 107 -8.79 10.10 -8.41
CA ARG A 107 -8.24 11.19 -9.23
C ARG A 107 -7.02 10.75 -10.03
N ASP A 108 -6.26 9.79 -9.51
CA ASP A 108 -4.96 9.38 -10.03
C ASP A 108 -5.03 7.93 -10.57
N MET A 109 -6.22 7.51 -11.05
CA MET A 109 -6.44 6.17 -11.61
C MET A 109 -5.76 5.98 -12.97
N ASP A 110 -5.54 7.05 -13.72
CA ASP A 110 -4.70 7.04 -14.91
C ASP A 110 -3.26 6.62 -14.58
N LEU A 111 -2.69 7.16 -13.49
CA LEU A 111 -1.37 6.77 -12.98
C LEU A 111 -1.37 5.31 -12.50
N TYR A 112 -2.41 4.88 -11.78
CA TYR A 112 -2.57 3.48 -11.39
C TYR A 112 -2.54 2.54 -12.62
N HIS A 113 -3.30 2.86 -13.68
CA HIS A 113 -3.35 2.03 -14.87
C HIS A 113 -2.01 2.01 -15.63
N GLN A 114 -1.33 3.15 -15.70
CA GLN A 114 0.01 3.24 -16.29
C GLN A 114 1.03 2.39 -15.51
N LEU A 115 1.04 2.48 -14.18
CA LEU A 115 1.92 1.69 -13.33
C LEU A 115 1.64 0.19 -13.46
N VAL A 116 0.37 -0.22 -13.41
CA VAL A 116 -0.02 -1.63 -13.57
C VAL A 116 0.39 -2.17 -14.93
N ALA A 117 0.22 -1.39 -16.00
CA ALA A 117 0.66 -1.79 -17.34
C ALA A 117 2.19 -1.94 -17.38
N TRP A 118 2.93 -1.01 -16.76
CA TRP A 118 4.38 -1.06 -16.67
C TRP A 118 4.88 -2.28 -15.89
N GLU A 119 4.34 -2.57 -14.70
CA GLU A 119 4.72 -3.76 -13.92
C GLU A 119 4.45 -5.06 -14.69
N LYS A 120 3.31 -5.14 -15.38
CA LYS A 120 2.92 -6.32 -16.17
C LYS A 120 3.69 -6.48 -17.48
N SER A 121 4.31 -5.41 -17.98
CA SER A 121 5.13 -5.46 -19.20
C SER A 121 6.47 -6.17 -19.00
N GLY A 122 6.89 -6.41 -17.76
CA GLY A 122 8.24 -6.92 -17.46
C GLY A 122 9.36 -5.92 -17.72
N ALA A 123 9.04 -4.66 -18.05
CA ALA A 123 10.01 -3.59 -18.26
C ALA A 123 10.59 -3.02 -16.95
N ASN A 124 10.18 -3.55 -15.79
CA ASN A 124 10.78 -3.23 -14.51
C ASN A 124 12.21 -3.80 -14.48
N PRO A 125 13.27 -2.96 -14.47
CA PRO A 125 14.65 -3.41 -14.54
C PRO A 125 15.14 -4.01 -13.21
N GLY A 126 14.23 -4.64 -12.45
CA GLY A 126 14.36 -5.28 -11.15
C GLY A 126 15.81 -5.35 -10.67
N THR A 127 16.10 -4.60 -9.61
CA THR A 127 17.41 -4.44 -8.96
C THR A 127 18.20 -3.22 -9.44
N ILE A 128 17.97 -2.05 -8.83
CA ILE A 128 19.11 -1.14 -8.60
C ILE A 128 19.99 -1.86 -7.57
N SER A 129 20.98 -2.60 -8.06
CA SER A 129 22.00 -3.19 -7.21
C SER A 129 22.66 -2.04 -6.45
N ARG A 130 22.52 -2.00 -5.12
CA ARG A 130 23.45 -1.26 -4.26
C ARG A 130 24.83 -1.93 -4.36
N ARG A 131 25.50 -1.81 -5.50
CA ARG A 131 26.95 -1.98 -5.59
C ARG A 131 27.54 -0.57 -5.65
N GLN A 132 28.43 -0.33 -4.68
CA GLN A 132 29.36 0.80 -4.55
C GLN A 132 28.81 2.07 -3.90
N ALA A 133 28.61 1.97 -2.58
CA ALA A 133 28.99 3.02 -1.65
C ALA A 133 29.83 2.38 -0.53
N ALA A 134 31.07 2.04 -0.87
CA ALA A 134 32.17 1.74 0.04
C ALA A 134 33.47 2.10 -0.69
#